data_AF-A0A660Z2A5-F1
#
_entry.id   AF-A0A660Z2A5-F1
#
_cell.length_a   1.000
_cell.length_b   1.000
_cell.length_c   1.000
_cell.angle_alpha   90.00
_cell.angle_beta   90.00
_cell.angle_gamma   90.00
#
_symmetry.space_group_name_H-M   'P 1'
#
loop_
_entity.id
_entity.type
_entity.pdbx_description
1 polymer ?
#
loop_
_entity_poly.entity_id
_entity_poly.type
_entity_poly.pdbx_seq_one_letter_code
_entity_poly.pdbx_strand_id
1 'polypeptide(L)'
;MNETDSKDFRTSRCKLPPDAFALGSEIPESPPQDIIEKDIWRSIISLPDDVSLRTSDNHGTELKHMYNLWASWIELLGEDQDIIWYVMLDAADELQASLFNALCGYYRVSATCLRSVLELTMIGTYYQLRNKKNEFDRWRKGECTIKFGTTCDGLVNHPQVKPLEEYLQQQMHYSIFRQKSYVNPEGGWARRLFSELSDFAHSKPTRSTASLWEGSNGPIYVSSSFRKVYALYLDTTALGYVLIKLARPTFDLPRHVIKCIFESPNVKPSKVAVYSYKYLWGGHNIETINSFA
;
A
#
# COMPACT_ATOMS: atom_id res chain seq x y z
N MET A 1 -3.98 34.78 44.84
CA MET A 1 -4.43 33.56 44.13
C MET A 1 -5.29 33.99 42.98
N ASN A 2 -4.73 34.05 41.77
CA ASN A 2 -5.46 34.23 40.52
C ASN A 2 -4.49 33.94 39.38
N GLU A 3 -4.62 32.77 38.76
CA GLU A 3 -4.31 32.56 37.35
C GLU A 3 -5.01 31.26 36.92
N THR A 4 -6.26 31.46 36.49
CA THR A 4 -6.97 30.76 35.42
C THR A 4 -6.57 29.31 35.09
N ASP A 5 -7.56 28.43 35.22
CA ASP A 5 -7.83 27.28 34.36
C ASP A 5 -6.82 27.07 33.23
N SER A 6 -6.04 26.00 33.38
CA SER A 6 -5.23 25.40 32.34
C SER A 6 -6.11 25.11 31.12
N LYS A 7 -6.23 26.09 30.22
CA LYS A 7 -6.82 25.90 28.89
C LYS A 7 -5.99 24.83 28.21
N ASP A 8 -6.57 23.65 28.03
CA ASP A 8 -5.98 22.55 27.28
C ASP A 8 -5.34 23.11 26.01
N PHE A 9 -4.00 23.11 25.94
CA PHE A 9 -3.26 23.77 24.86
C PHE A 9 -3.58 23.16 23.49
N ARG A 10 -4.16 21.95 23.47
CA ARG A 10 -4.60 21.24 22.26
C ARG A 10 -5.87 21.85 21.67
N THR A 11 -6.65 22.66 22.39
CA THR A 11 -7.86 23.31 21.84
C THR A 11 -7.56 24.26 20.68
N SER A 12 -6.30 24.67 20.52
CA SER A 12 -5.81 25.39 19.34
C SER A 12 -5.84 24.53 18.07
N ARG A 13 -5.85 23.20 18.20
CA ARG A 13 -6.10 22.24 17.12
C ARG A 13 -7.58 21.83 17.20
N CYS A 14 -8.39 22.27 16.25
CA CYS A 14 -9.81 21.96 16.22
C CYS A 14 -10.02 20.44 16.17
N LYS A 15 -10.86 19.91 17.07
CA LYS A 15 -11.39 18.55 16.93
C LYS A 15 -12.37 18.53 15.76
N LEU A 16 -12.38 17.44 15.01
CA LEU A 16 -13.39 17.24 13.98
C LEU A 16 -14.76 17.01 14.64
N PRO A 17 -15.83 17.62 14.12
CA PRO A 17 -17.18 17.38 14.62
C PRO A 17 -17.68 15.97 14.23
N PRO A 18 -18.69 15.40 14.91
CA PRO A 18 -19.16 14.04 14.63
C PRO A 18 -19.60 13.80 13.18
N ASP A 19 -20.18 14.81 12.53
CA ASP A 19 -20.63 14.77 11.13
C ASP A 19 -19.48 14.74 10.11
N ALA A 20 -18.23 14.98 10.55
CA ALA A 20 -17.05 14.76 9.72
C ALA A 20 -16.69 13.26 9.58
N PHE A 21 -17.27 12.38 10.40
CA PHE A 21 -17.03 10.94 10.36
C PHE A 21 -18.20 10.22 9.68
N ALA A 22 -17.90 9.17 8.91
CA ALA A 22 -18.94 8.35 8.26
C ALA A 22 -19.87 7.67 9.29
N LEU A 23 -19.37 7.38 10.49
CA LEU A 23 -20.11 6.83 11.62
C LEU A 23 -19.81 7.66 12.89
N GLY A 24 -20.27 8.90 12.92
CA GLY A 24 -20.16 9.78 14.09
C GLY A 24 -21.19 9.46 15.18
N SER A 25 -20.83 9.67 16.45
CA SER A 25 -21.78 9.58 17.56
C SER A 25 -22.60 10.86 17.70
N GLU A 26 -23.90 10.74 17.93
CA GLU A 26 -24.76 11.89 18.31
C GLU A 26 -24.59 12.28 19.78
N ILE A 27 -23.91 11.45 20.58
CA ILE A 27 -23.67 11.71 22.00
C ILE A 27 -22.58 12.79 22.10
N PRO A 28 -22.82 13.89 22.84
CA PRO A 28 -21.80 14.91 23.06
C PRO A 28 -20.51 14.33 23.64
N GLU A 29 -19.36 14.74 23.12
CA GLU A 29 -18.07 14.33 23.68
C GLU A 29 -17.96 14.74 25.15
N SER A 30 -17.53 13.80 25.99
CA SER A 30 -17.18 14.11 27.37
C SER A 30 -15.95 15.04 27.41
N PRO A 31 -15.84 15.91 28.44
CA PRO A 31 -14.65 16.73 28.62
C PRO A 31 -13.39 15.87 28.80
N PRO A 32 -12.19 16.37 28.43
CA PRO A 32 -10.94 15.63 28.62
C PRO A 32 -10.77 15.19 30.08
N GLN A 33 -10.59 13.89 30.31
CA GLN A 33 -10.45 13.32 31.65
C GLN A 33 -8.99 13.15 32.09
N ASP A 34 -8.07 13.04 31.12
CA ASP A 34 -6.64 12.85 31.34
C ASP A 34 -5.87 13.70 30.32
N ILE A 35 -5.34 14.84 30.78
CA ILE A 35 -4.67 15.83 29.93
C ILE A 35 -3.15 15.59 30.04
N ILE A 36 -2.57 15.17 28.92
CA ILE A 36 -1.11 15.03 28.77
C ILE A 36 -0.40 16.38 28.94
N GLU A 37 0.78 16.35 29.55
CA GLU A 37 1.64 17.54 29.68
C GLU A 37 2.05 18.09 28.31
N LYS A 38 2.13 19.43 28.22
CA LYS A 38 2.38 20.16 26.97
C LYS A 38 3.70 19.78 26.30
N ASP A 39 4.77 19.69 27.07
CA ASP A 39 6.10 19.41 26.52
C ASP A 39 6.22 17.96 26.07
N ILE A 40 5.58 17.01 26.76
CA ILE A 40 5.50 15.61 26.33
C ILE A 40 4.74 15.52 25.01
N TRP A 41 3.54 16.13 24.91
CA TRP A 41 2.77 16.11 23.67
C TRP A 41 3.54 16.75 22.51
N ARG A 42 4.22 17.87 22.74
CA ARG A 42 5.07 18.52 21.73
C ARG A 42 6.22 17.60 21.30
N SER A 43 6.87 16.90 22.23
CA SER A 43 7.94 15.96 21.89
C SER A 43 7.47 14.81 21.00
N ILE A 44 6.18 14.42 21.12
CA ILE A 44 5.57 13.35 20.31
C ILE A 44 5.21 13.87 18.91
N ILE A 45 4.57 15.04 18.82
CA ILE A 45 3.91 15.46 17.57
C ILE A 45 4.69 16.47 16.73
N SER A 46 5.58 17.27 17.33
CA SER A 46 6.24 18.37 16.61
C SER A 46 7.13 17.89 15.46
N LEU A 47 7.83 16.77 15.64
CA LEU A 47 8.68 16.21 14.57
C LEU A 47 7.84 15.66 13.41
N PRO A 48 6.85 14.77 13.62
CA PRO A 48 5.94 14.36 12.54
C PRO A 48 5.24 15.52 11.83
N ASP A 49 4.86 16.58 12.56
CA ASP A 49 4.21 17.77 12.01
C ASP A 49 5.15 18.55 11.08
N ASP A 50 6.37 18.87 11.52
CA ASP A 50 7.40 19.50 10.67
C ASP A 50 7.73 18.65 9.43
N VAL A 51 7.86 17.33 9.61
CA VAL A 51 8.11 16.42 8.49
C VAL A 51 6.94 16.39 7.51
N SER A 52 5.70 16.46 8.00
CA SER A 52 4.51 16.49 7.14
C SER A 52 4.50 17.72 6.25
N LEU A 53 4.81 18.90 6.81
CA LEU A 53 4.91 20.16 6.07
C LEU A 53 5.99 20.07 4.99
N ARG A 54 7.22 19.68 5.38
CA ARG A 54 8.34 19.54 4.43
C ARG A 54 8.06 18.52 3.35
N THR A 55 7.45 17.39 3.70
CA THR A 55 7.11 16.34 2.73
C THR A 55 6.06 16.87 1.76
N SER A 56 5.02 17.57 2.23
CA SER A 56 4.01 18.18 1.35
C SER A 56 4.57 19.30 0.46
N ASP A 57 5.52 20.09 0.97
CA ASP A 57 6.17 21.16 0.21
C ASP A 57 7.01 20.62 -0.95
N ASN A 58 7.61 19.44 -0.78
CA ASN A 58 8.56 18.86 -1.75
C ASN A 58 7.99 17.72 -2.60
N HIS A 59 6.92 17.07 -2.15
CA HIS A 59 6.34 15.86 -2.76
C HIS A 59 4.81 15.91 -2.88
N GLY A 60 4.22 17.11 -2.98
CA GLY A 60 2.77 17.27 -3.08
C GLY A 60 2.13 16.50 -4.24
N THR A 61 2.82 16.38 -5.38
CA THR A 61 2.34 15.60 -6.54
C THR A 61 2.32 14.10 -6.24
N GLU A 62 3.40 13.56 -5.68
CA GLU A 62 3.48 12.15 -5.29
C GLU A 62 2.44 11.79 -4.21
N LEU A 63 2.24 12.67 -3.22
CA LEU A 63 1.20 12.50 -2.20
C LEU A 63 -0.20 12.47 -2.82
N LYS A 64 -0.47 13.37 -3.77
CA LYS A 64 -1.74 13.38 -4.52
C LYS A 64 -1.93 12.08 -5.31
N HIS A 65 -0.88 11.54 -5.91
CA HIS A 65 -0.95 10.25 -6.61
C HIS A 65 -1.27 9.11 -5.66
N MET A 66 -0.58 9.00 -4.53
CA MET A 66 -0.86 7.98 -3.51
C MET A 66 -2.30 8.08 -3.00
N TYR A 67 -2.78 9.30 -2.71
CA TYR A 67 -4.16 9.53 -2.31
C TYR A 67 -5.16 9.09 -3.38
N ASN A 68 -4.95 9.48 -4.63
CA ASN A 68 -5.85 9.10 -5.73
C ASN A 68 -5.88 7.59 -5.96
N LEU A 69 -4.75 6.89 -5.80
CA LEU A 69 -4.66 5.44 -5.89
C LEU A 69 -5.44 4.77 -4.76
N TRP A 70 -5.27 5.23 -3.51
CA TRP A 70 -6.06 4.75 -2.38
C TRP A 70 -7.56 5.00 -2.56
N ALA A 71 -7.96 6.21 -2.93
CA ALA A 71 -9.37 6.56 -3.15
C ALA A 71 -9.98 5.70 -4.26
N SER A 72 -9.27 5.53 -5.38
CA SER A 72 -9.73 4.67 -6.47
C SER A 72 -9.79 3.20 -6.05
N TRP A 73 -8.88 2.73 -5.18
CA TRP A 73 -8.94 1.37 -4.65
C TRP A 73 -10.24 1.10 -3.88
N ILE A 74 -10.68 2.07 -3.06
CA ILE A 74 -11.97 2.01 -2.35
C ILE A 74 -13.14 2.04 -3.33
N GLU A 75 -13.16 2.97 -4.29
CA GLU A 75 -14.21 3.06 -5.32
C GLU A 75 -14.37 1.75 -6.11
N LEU A 76 -13.26 1.06 -6.34
CA LEU A 76 -13.19 -0.18 -7.12
C LEU A 76 -13.58 -1.44 -6.33
N LEU A 77 -13.92 -1.33 -5.03
CA LEU A 77 -14.45 -2.46 -4.25
C LEU A 77 -15.70 -3.06 -4.89
N GLY A 78 -16.61 -2.20 -5.36
CA GLY A 78 -17.93 -2.57 -5.86
C GLY A 78 -18.87 -3.07 -4.76
N GLU A 79 -20.04 -3.56 -5.17
CA GLU A 79 -21.07 -4.09 -4.26
C GLU A 79 -20.93 -5.61 -4.03
N ASP A 80 -20.22 -6.31 -4.91
CA ASP A 80 -20.03 -7.76 -4.84
C ASP A 80 -19.06 -8.13 -3.71
N GLN A 81 -19.61 -8.64 -2.60
CA GLN A 81 -18.86 -9.10 -1.43
C GLN A 81 -18.22 -10.49 -1.62
N ASP A 82 -17.44 -10.64 -2.70
CA ASP A 82 -16.61 -11.82 -2.93
C ASP A 82 -15.34 -11.82 -2.03
N ILE A 83 -14.44 -12.79 -2.23
CA ILE A 83 -13.22 -12.90 -1.42
C ILE A 83 -12.31 -11.68 -1.62
N ILE A 84 -12.25 -11.17 -2.86
CA ILE A 84 -11.43 -10.01 -3.22
C ILE A 84 -11.93 -8.74 -2.51
N TRP A 85 -13.25 -8.57 -2.38
CA TRP A 85 -13.84 -7.44 -1.68
C TRP A 85 -13.30 -7.30 -0.26
N TYR A 86 -13.31 -8.39 0.52
CA TYR A 86 -12.84 -8.37 1.91
C TYR A 86 -11.36 -8.02 2.02
N VAL A 87 -10.50 -8.65 1.20
CA VAL A 87 -9.06 -8.36 1.28
C VAL A 87 -8.71 -6.98 0.71
N MET A 88 -9.49 -6.47 -0.24
CA MET A 88 -9.30 -5.12 -0.77
C MET A 88 -9.67 -4.07 0.26
N LEU A 89 -10.71 -4.31 1.07
CA LEU A 89 -11.11 -3.42 2.16
C LEU A 89 -9.98 -3.31 3.20
N ASP A 90 -9.49 -4.46 3.69
CA ASP A 90 -8.38 -4.49 4.65
C ASP A 90 -7.09 -3.88 4.04
N ALA A 91 -6.83 -4.13 2.76
CA ALA A 91 -5.68 -3.54 2.05
C ALA A 91 -5.82 -2.02 1.88
N ALA A 92 -7.03 -1.47 1.80
CA ALA A 92 -7.24 -0.04 1.65
C ALA A 92 -6.85 0.71 2.93
N ASP A 93 -7.15 0.16 4.09
CA ASP A 93 -6.70 0.70 5.39
C ASP A 93 -5.16 0.77 5.45
N GLU A 94 -4.49 -0.30 5.00
CA GLU A 94 -3.03 -0.35 4.93
C GLU A 94 -2.44 0.62 3.89
N LEU A 95 -3.10 0.84 2.75
CA LEU A 95 -2.70 1.86 1.77
C LEU A 95 -2.82 3.27 2.35
N GLN A 96 -3.89 3.57 3.10
CA GLN A 96 -4.07 4.86 3.77
C GLN A 96 -3.04 5.05 4.88
N ALA A 97 -2.82 4.02 5.70
CA ALA A 97 -1.82 4.02 6.74
C ALA A 97 -0.42 4.21 6.16
N SER A 98 -0.11 3.56 5.03
CA SER A 98 1.14 3.73 4.31
C SER A 98 1.36 5.19 3.88
N LEU A 99 0.35 5.82 3.28
CA LEU A 99 0.38 7.24 2.89
C LEU A 99 0.62 8.15 4.09
N PHE A 100 -0.15 8.00 5.16
CA PHE A 100 -0.02 8.82 6.36
C PHE A 100 1.36 8.67 7.02
N ASN A 101 1.85 7.44 7.15
CA ASN A 101 3.17 7.19 7.72
C ASN A 101 4.30 7.76 6.85
N ALA A 102 4.17 7.71 5.52
CA ALA A 102 5.16 8.33 4.63
C ALA A 102 5.18 9.86 4.78
N LEU A 103 4.00 10.49 4.87
CA LEU A 103 3.85 11.93 5.11
C LEU A 103 4.53 12.37 6.41
N CYS A 104 4.32 11.61 7.50
CA CYS A 104 4.86 11.91 8.82
C CYS A 104 6.32 11.44 9.05
N GLY A 105 6.99 10.94 8.02
CA GLY A 105 8.39 10.49 8.10
C GLY A 105 8.59 9.08 8.64
N TYR A 106 7.56 8.33 9.00
CA TYR A 106 7.66 6.94 9.45
C TYR A 106 7.79 5.94 8.28
N TYR A 107 8.80 6.16 7.43
CA TYR A 107 9.03 5.45 6.17
C TYR A 107 9.08 3.92 6.31
N ARG A 108 9.67 3.40 7.40
CA ARG A 108 9.71 1.94 7.68
C ARG A 108 8.31 1.36 7.90
N VAL A 109 7.49 2.06 8.68
CA VAL A 109 6.10 1.65 8.97
C VAL A 109 5.29 1.73 7.69
N SER A 110 5.46 2.80 6.93
CA SER A 110 4.82 2.95 5.61
C SER A 110 5.10 1.78 4.67
N ALA A 111 6.35 1.32 4.56
CA ALA A 111 6.70 0.14 3.76
C ALA A 111 6.20 -1.18 4.37
N THR A 112 6.05 -1.25 5.70
CA THR A 112 5.47 -2.42 6.37
C THR A 112 3.99 -2.56 6.05
N CYS A 113 3.23 -1.46 5.99
CA CYS A 113 1.84 -1.47 5.54
C CYS A 113 1.72 -2.00 4.10
N LEU A 114 2.61 -1.59 3.20
CA LEU A 114 2.64 -2.11 1.82
C LEU A 114 2.90 -3.62 1.75
N ARG A 115 3.68 -4.18 2.69
CA ARG A 115 3.83 -5.63 2.81
C ARG A 115 2.49 -6.30 3.08
N SER A 116 1.69 -5.74 4.00
CA SER A 116 0.35 -6.25 4.33
C SER A 116 -0.58 -6.18 3.12
N VAL A 117 -0.61 -5.05 2.40
CA VAL A 117 -1.38 -4.90 1.15
C VAL A 117 -1.07 -6.03 0.17
N LEU A 118 0.21 -6.29 -0.09
CA LEU A 118 0.62 -7.33 -1.02
C LEU A 118 0.27 -8.74 -0.53
N GLU A 119 0.42 -9.01 0.77
CA GLU A 119 0.08 -10.30 1.37
C GLU A 119 -1.42 -10.58 1.29
N LEU A 120 -2.25 -9.62 1.70
CA LEU A 120 -3.71 -9.71 1.69
C LEU A 120 -4.24 -9.96 0.28
N THR A 121 -3.83 -9.13 -0.68
CA THR A 121 -4.28 -9.23 -2.08
C THR A 121 -3.84 -10.54 -2.72
N MET A 122 -2.61 -11.00 -2.49
CA MET A 122 -2.11 -12.29 -2.97
C MET A 122 -2.91 -13.47 -2.42
N ILE A 123 -3.19 -13.47 -1.11
CA ILE A 123 -3.96 -14.53 -0.46
C ILE A 123 -5.41 -14.54 -0.94
N GLY A 124 -6.05 -13.37 -1.04
CA GLY A 124 -7.41 -13.26 -1.58
C GLY A 124 -7.50 -13.75 -3.02
N THR A 125 -6.56 -13.36 -3.89
CA THR A 125 -6.48 -13.84 -5.28
C THR A 125 -6.31 -15.36 -5.34
N TYR A 126 -5.46 -15.94 -4.48
CA TYR A 126 -5.34 -17.40 -4.39
C TYR A 126 -6.66 -18.09 -4.04
N TYR A 127 -7.35 -17.63 -2.99
CA TYR A 127 -8.60 -18.26 -2.57
C TYR A 127 -9.76 -18.05 -3.57
N GLN A 128 -9.85 -16.86 -4.18
CA GLN A 128 -10.83 -16.55 -5.21
C GLN A 128 -10.66 -17.45 -6.44
N LEU A 129 -9.45 -17.51 -7.00
CA LEU A 129 -9.17 -18.30 -8.20
C LEU A 129 -9.37 -19.80 -7.98
N ARG A 130 -9.06 -20.29 -6.78
CA ARG A 130 -9.23 -21.70 -6.41
C ARG A 130 -10.65 -22.04 -5.96
N ASN A 131 -11.56 -21.08 -5.91
CA ASN A 131 -12.92 -21.22 -5.40
C ASN A 131 -12.98 -21.84 -3.98
N LYS A 132 -12.11 -21.36 -3.08
CA LYS A 132 -11.89 -21.92 -1.74
C LYS A 132 -12.48 -21.04 -0.64
N LYS A 133 -13.75 -20.64 -0.78
CA LYS A 133 -14.43 -19.72 0.15
C LYS A 133 -14.42 -20.20 1.61
N ASN A 134 -14.69 -21.47 1.85
CA ASN A 134 -14.68 -22.02 3.22
C ASN A 134 -13.29 -21.95 3.88
N GLU A 135 -12.21 -22.17 3.12
CA GLU A 135 -10.85 -22.04 3.67
C GLU A 135 -10.48 -20.57 3.93
N PHE A 136 -10.95 -19.66 3.07
CA PHE A 136 -10.80 -18.23 3.28
C PHE A 136 -11.50 -17.73 4.54
N ASP A 137 -12.74 -18.17 4.78
CA ASP A 137 -13.49 -17.78 5.99
C ASP A 137 -12.81 -18.28 7.27
N ARG A 138 -12.22 -19.48 7.24
CA ARG A 138 -11.40 -20.01 8.34
C ARG A 138 -10.12 -19.20 8.54
N TRP A 139 -9.45 -18.83 7.46
CA TRP A 139 -8.25 -18.00 7.51
C TRP A 139 -8.55 -16.62 8.12
N ARG A 140 -9.65 -15.96 7.73
CA ARG A 140 -10.09 -14.68 8.32
C ARG A 140 -10.37 -14.77 9.82
N LYS A 141 -10.87 -15.90 10.29
CA LYS A 141 -11.11 -16.17 11.72
C LYS A 141 -9.84 -16.56 12.49
N GLY A 142 -8.69 -16.66 11.82
CA GLY A 142 -7.44 -17.12 12.42
C GLY A 142 -7.39 -18.62 12.70
N GLU A 143 -8.31 -19.42 12.14
CA GLU A 143 -8.40 -20.87 12.36
C GLU A 143 -7.44 -21.67 11.46
N CYS A 144 -6.85 -21.03 10.45
CA CYS A 144 -5.78 -21.60 9.65
C CYS A 144 -4.81 -20.51 9.17
N THR A 145 -3.60 -20.91 8.80
CA THR A 145 -2.57 -20.01 8.28
C THR A 145 -2.17 -20.43 6.86
N ILE A 146 -2.02 -19.47 5.96
CA ILE A 146 -1.42 -19.69 4.65
C ILE A 146 -0.21 -18.75 4.50
N LYS A 147 0.87 -19.28 3.94
CA LYS A 147 2.10 -18.50 3.71
C LYS A 147 2.07 -17.86 2.32
N PHE A 148 2.60 -16.65 2.20
CA PHE A 148 2.78 -15.96 0.92
C PHE A 148 3.49 -16.83 -0.14
N GLY A 149 4.49 -17.61 0.27
CA GLY A 149 5.17 -18.51 -0.67
C GLY A 149 4.25 -19.58 -1.23
N THR A 150 3.38 -20.15 -0.40
CA THR A 150 2.43 -21.20 -0.78
C THR A 150 1.38 -20.67 -1.75
N THR A 151 0.92 -19.43 -1.58
CA THR A 151 -0.03 -18.81 -2.51
C THR A 151 0.60 -18.59 -3.89
N CYS A 152 1.83 -18.06 -3.94
CA CYS A 152 2.56 -17.92 -5.20
C CYS A 152 2.74 -19.27 -5.92
N ASP A 153 3.12 -20.32 -5.20
CA ASP A 153 3.28 -21.67 -5.78
C ASP A 153 1.96 -22.23 -6.30
N GLY A 154 0.85 -21.92 -5.63
CA GLY A 154 -0.48 -22.31 -6.06
C GLY A 154 -0.99 -21.54 -7.28
N LEU A 155 -0.54 -20.29 -7.48
CA LEU A 155 -0.99 -19.41 -8.54
C LEU A 155 -0.22 -19.56 -9.85
N VAL A 156 1.09 -19.84 -9.80
CA VAL A 156 1.97 -19.85 -10.98
C VAL A 156 1.47 -20.76 -12.12
N ASN A 157 0.79 -21.86 -11.78
CA ASN A 157 0.25 -22.82 -12.74
C ASN A 157 -1.28 -22.76 -12.88
N HIS A 158 -1.93 -21.75 -12.30
CA HIS A 158 -3.38 -21.62 -12.40
C HIS A 158 -3.81 -21.31 -13.85
N PRO A 159 -4.86 -21.95 -14.40
CA PRO A 159 -5.26 -21.73 -15.79
C PRO A 159 -5.54 -20.26 -16.17
N GLN A 160 -6.08 -19.46 -15.24
CA GLN A 160 -6.32 -18.02 -15.46
C GLN A 160 -5.05 -17.16 -15.39
N VAL A 161 -3.97 -17.66 -14.77
CA VAL A 161 -2.71 -16.94 -14.58
C VAL A 161 -1.70 -17.30 -15.68
N LYS A 162 -1.72 -18.57 -16.11
CA LYS A 162 -0.76 -19.15 -17.05
C LYS A 162 -0.56 -18.32 -18.35
N PRO A 163 -1.61 -17.79 -19.00
CA PRO A 163 -1.44 -16.99 -20.23
C PRO A 163 -0.61 -15.72 -20.02
N LEU A 164 -0.78 -15.03 -18.89
CA LEU A 164 0.03 -13.86 -18.53
C LEU A 164 1.48 -14.25 -18.23
N GLU A 165 1.70 -15.33 -17.50
CA GLU A 165 3.06 -15.85 -17.22
C GLU A 165 3.79 -16.25 -18.50
N GLU A 166 3.12 -16.93 -19.44
CA GLU A 166 3.67 -17.28 -20.75
C GLU A 166 4.01 -16.04 -21.57
N TYR A 167 3.14 -15.02 -21.57
CA TYR A 167 3.38 -13.74 -22.23
C TYR A 167 4.63 -13.04 -21.66
N LEU A 168 4.73 -12.90 -20.34
CA LEU A 168 5.89 -12.25 -19.69
C LEU A 168 7.19 -13.03 -19.91
N GLN A 169 7.11 -14.36 -19.93
CA GLN A 169 8.25 -15.21 -20.23
C GLN A 169 8.75 -15.01 -21.67
N GLN A 170 7.84 -14.78 -22.63
CA GLN A 170 8.19 -14.50 -24.03
C GLN A 170 8.72 -13.08 -24.23
N GLN A 171 8.14 -12.07 -23.58
CA GLN A 171 8.51 -10.67 -23.79
C GLN A 171 9.78 -10.26 -23.07
N MET A 172 10.02 -10.78 -21.86
CA MET A 172 11.09 -10.28 -21.00
C MET A 172 11.81 -11.36 -20.18
N HIS A 173 11.60 -12.64 -20.50
CA HIS A 173 12.15 -13.78 -19.76
C HIS A 173 11.90 -13.72 -18.25
N TYR A 174 10.73 -13.22 -17.85
CA TYR A 174 10.40 -12.94 -16.45
C TYR A 174 9.10 -13.59 -16.02
N SER A 175 8.80 -13.53 -14.72
CA SER A 175 7.62 -14.16 -14.10
C SER A 175 7.10 -13.31 -12.95
N ILE A 176 5.82 -13.44 -12.61
CA ILE A 176 5.22 -12.80 -11.43
C ILE A 176 5.42 -13.69 -10.20
N PHE A 177 5.14 -14.99 -10.31
CA PHE A 177 5.00 -15.89 -9.15
C PHE A 177 6.14 -16.88 -8.94
N ARG A 178 6.97 -17.16 -9.96
CA ARG A 178 7.98 -18.23 -9.90
C ARG A 178 8.92 -18.11 -8.70
N GLN A 179 9.31 -19.27 -8.16
CA GLN A 179 10.32 -19.35 -7.11
C GLN A 179 11.69 -18.86 -7.58
N LYS A 180 12.54 -18.54 -6.60
CA LYS A 180 13.96 -18.31 -6.81
C LYS A 180 14.61 -19.58 -7.38
N SER A 181 15.52 -19.42 -8.31
CA SER A 181 16.33 -20.49 -8.87
C SER A 181 17.76 -20.02 -9.09
N TYR A 182 18.67 -20.92 -9.45
CA TYR A 182 20.04 -20.53 -9.81
C TYR A 182 20.07 -19.50 -10.95
N VAL A 183 19.15 -19.63 -11.90
CA VAL A 183 19.06 -18.76 -13.09
C VAL A 183 18.29 -17.45 -12.78
N ASN A 184 17.37 -17.48 -11.81
CA ASN A 184 16.66 -16.29 -11.33
C ASN A 184 16.72 -16.23 -9.79
N PRO A 185 17.82 -15.71 -9.22
CA PRO A 185 18.01 -15.69 -7.77
C PRO A 185 17.05 -14.73 -7.05
N GLU A 186 16.46 -13.77 -7.77
CA GLU A 186 15.48 -12.83 -7.20
C GLU A 186 14.08 -13.44 -7.12
N GLY A 187 13.76 -14.39 -8.01
CA GLY A 187 12.42 -14.99 -8.15
C GLY A 187 11.51 -14.12 -9.01
N GLY A 188 10.21 -14.43 -9.00
CA GLY A 188 9.20 -13.62 -9.67
C GLY A 188 8.93 -12.29 -8.98
N TRP A 189 8.31 -11.36 -9.71
CA TRP A 189 7.99 -10.00 -9.25
C TRP A 189 7.40 -9.96 -7.84
N ALA A 190 6.37 -10.78 -7.59
CA ALA A 190 5.65 -10.77 -6.31
C ALA A 190 6.53 -11.20 -5.14
N ARG A 191 7.37 -12.23 -5.33
CA ARG A 191 8.28 -12.72 -4.29
C ARG A 191 9.41 -11.74 -4.02
N ARG A 192 9.94 -11.10 -5.06
CA ARG A 192 10.97 -10.07 -4.92
C ARG A 192 10.43 -8.87 -4.15
N LEU A 193 9.27 -8.35 -4.55
CA LEU A 193 8.65 -7.21 -3.89
C LEU A 193 8.30 -7.53 -2.43
N PHE A 194 7.67 -8.68 -2.18
CA PHE A 194 7.37 -9.13 -0.82
C PHE A 194 8.62 -9.28 0.05
N SER A 195 9.72 -9.80 -0.52
CA SER A 195 11.00 -9.91 0.18
C SER A 195 11.57 -8.53 0.51
N GLU A 196 11.53 -7.57 -0.42
CA GLU A 196 12.01 -6.21 -0.16
C GLU A 196 11.17 -5.51 0.92
N LEU A 197 9.85 -5.62 0.86
CA LEU A 197 8.94 -5.05 1.86
C LEU A 197 9.15 -5.71 3.25
N SER A 198 9.39 -7.02 3.28
CA SER A 198 9.68 -7.77 4.52
C SER A 198 10.96 -7.31 5.20
N ASP A 199 11.95 -6.79 4.46
CA ASP A 199 13.17 -6.27 5.06
C ASP A 199 12.91 -5.05 5.98
N PHE A 200 11.87 -4.27 5.69
CA PHE A 200 11.42 -3.16 6.56
C PHE A 200 10.66 -3.65 7.79
N ALA A 201 9.80 -4.65 7.61
CA ALA A 201 9.05 -5.27 8.71
C ALA A 201 10.01 -5.89 9.75
N HIS A 202 11.07 -6.56 9.27
CA HIS A 202 12.10 -7.16 10.11
C HIS A 202 13.18 -6.17 10.59
N SER A 203 13.06 -4.87 10.25
CA SER A 203 14.02 -3.83 10.63
C SER A 203 15.48 -4.22 10.33
N LYS A 204 15.74 -4.78 9.14
CA LYS A 204 17.11 -5.13 8.75
C LYS A 204 18.04 -3.91 8.90
N PRO A 205 19.35 -4.09 9.16
CA PRO A 205 20.25 -2.98 9.51
C PRO A 205 20.27 -1.78 8.57
N THR A 206 19.92 -1.94 7.28
CA THR A 206 19.83 -0.85 6.28
C THR A 206 18.41 -0.38 5.99
N ARG A 207 17.41 -0.95 6.67
CA ARG A 207 15.97 -0.67 6.55
C ARG A 207 15.34 -0.33 7.91
N SER A 208 16.16 -0.06 8.91
CA SER A 208 15.72 0.40 10.23
C SER A 208 15.18 1.83 10.14
N THR A 209 14.39 2.23 11.13
CA THR A 209 13.87 3.59 11.21
C THR A 209 15.01 4.62 11.27
N ALA A 210 16.02 4.39 12.11
CA ALA A 210 17.19 5.27 12.22
C ALA A 210 17.94 5.38 10.88
N SER A 211 18.09 4.28 10.13
CA SER A 211 18.73 4.32 8.82
C SER A 211 17.95 5.17 7.81
N LEU A 212 16.62 5.07 7.80
CA LEU A 212 15.75 5.84 6.91
C LEU A 212 15.63 7.31 7.32
N TRP A 213 16.01 7.63 8.56
CA TRP A 213 16.16 8.98 9.10
C TRP A 213 17.63 9.44 9.12
N GLU A 214 18.52 8.80 8.36
CA GLU A 214 19.93 9.20 8.24
C GLU A 214 20.66 9.33 9.59
N GLY A 215 20.29 8.48 10.57
CA GLY A 215 20.87 8.44 11.91
C GLY A 215 20.15 9.29 12.95
N SER A 216 19.09 10.03 12.59
CA SER A 216 18.29 10.79 13.54
C SER A 216 17.58 9.88 14.57
N ASN A 217 17.35 10.42 15.77
CA ASN A 217 16.63 9.78 16.87
C ASN A 217 15.10 9.99 16.81
N GLY A 218 14.61 10.73 15.82
CA GLY A 218 13.19 10.99 15.57
C GLY A 218 12.92 11.24 14.08
N PRO A 219 11.65 11.30 13.66
CA PRO A 219 11.30 11.50 12.27
C PRO A 219 11.86 12.83 11.77
N ILE A 220 12.58 12.75 10.66
CA ILE A 220 13.04 13.90 9.88
C ILE A 220 12.65 13.68 8.42
N TYR A 221 12.53 14.77 7.68
CA TYR A 221 12.26 14.70 6.25
C TYR A 221 13.53 14.22 5.53
N VAL A 222 13.40 13.08 4.84
CA VAL A 222 14.47 12.51 4.01
C VAL A 222 13.90 12.20 2.63
N SER A 223 14.21 13.05 1.65
CA SER A 223 13.63 12.97 0.29
C SER A 223 13.89 11.61 -0.37
N SER A 224 15.07 11.03 -0.19
CA SER A 224 15.44 9.72 -0.74
C SER A 224 14.60 8.59 -0.14
N SER A 225 14.36 8.61 1.17
CA SER A 225 13.50 7.65 1.88
C SER A 225 12.04 7.77 1.45
N PHE A 226 11.51 8.99 1.32
CA PHE A 226 10.15 9.20 0.80
C PHE A 226 10.01 8.66 -0.62
N ARG A 227 10.90 9.04 -1.55
CA ARG A 227 10.85 8.56 -2.95
C ARG A 227 10.94 7.04 -3.06
N LYS A 228 11.74 6.41 -2.20
CA LYS A 228 11.84 4.95 -2.13
C LYS A 228 10.53 4.31 -1.71
N VAL A 229 9.88 4.83 -0.66
CA VAL A 229 8.56 4.36 -0.21
C VAL A 229 7.50 4.60 -1.28
N TYR A 230 7.51 5.77 -1.93
CA TYR A 230 6.59 6.07 -3.02
C TYR A 230 6.76 5.10 -4.19
N ALA A 231 8.00 4.76 -4.58
CA ALA A 231 8.24 3.75 -5.60
C ALA A 231 7.71 2.36 -5.21
N LEU A 232 7.89 1.96 -3.94
CA LEU A 232 7.31 0.72 -3.41
C LEU A 232 5.78 0.75 -3.40
N TYR A 233 5.19 1.91 -3.13
CA TYR A 233 3.74 2.12 -3.15
C TYR A 233 3.19 1.90 -4.56
N LEU A 234 3.82 2.49 -5.57
CA LEU A 234 3.44 2.30 -6.98
C LEU A 234 3.60 0.84 -7.42
N ASP A 235 4.71 0.18 -7.09
CA ASP A 235 4.93 -1.22 -7.51
C ASP A 235 3.97 -2.20 -6.78
N THR A 236 3.65 -1.92 -5.52
CA THR A 236 2.69 -2.70 -4.71
C THR A 236 1.27 -2.55 -5.23
N THR A 237 0.81 -1.33 -5.47
CA THR A 237 -0.52 -1.07 -6.04
C THR A 237 -0.62 -1.62 -7.47
N ALA A 238 0.44 -1.48 -8.27
CA ALA A 238 0.49 -2.02 -9.62
C ALA A 238 0.28 -3.54 -9.64
N LEU A 239 1.02 -4.27 -8.81
CA LEU A 239 0.84 -5.71 -8.64
C LEU A 239 -0.52 -6.05 -8.03
N GLY A 240 -0.99 -5.28 -7.06
CA GLY A 240 -2.32 -5.42 -6.46
C GLY A 240 -3.45 -5.43 -7.51
N TYR A 241 -3.47 -4.47 -8.43
CA TYR A 241 -4.46 -4.45 -9.50
C TYR A 241 -4.31 -5.60 -10.51
N VAL A 242 -3.09 -6.06 -10.78
CA VAL A 242 -2.87 -7.28 -11.59
C VAL A 242 -3.52 -8.49 -10.90
N LEU A 243 -3.32 -8.64 -9.59
CA LEU A 243 -3.90 -9.71 -8.79
C LEU A 243 -5.44 -9.64 -8.75
N ILE A 244 -6.00 -8.44 -8.61
CA ILE A 244 -7.45 -8.20 -8.65
C ILE A 244 -8.01 -8.56 -10.03
N LYS A 245 -7.39 -8.10 -11.12
CA LYS A 245 -7.83 -8.40 -12.50
C LYS A 245 -7.81 -9.88 -12.82
N LEU A 246 -6.79 -10.61 -12.35
CA LEU A 246 -6.74 -12.06 -12.51
C LEU A 246 -7.91 -12.72 -11.77
N ALA A 247 -8.20 -12.28 -10.54
CA ALA A 247 -9.26 -12.82 -9.69
C ALA A 247 -10.68 -12.42 -10.13
N ARG A 248 -10.82 -11.25 -10.75
CA ARG A 248 -12.07 -10.69 -11.30
C ARG A 248 -11.85 -10.33 -12.78
N PRO A 249 -11.97 -11.29 -13.73
CA PRO A 249 -11.62 -11.04 -15.14
C PRO A 249 -12.40 -9.90 -15.82
N THR A 250 -13.61 -9.60 -15.35
CA THR A 250 -14.44 -8.49 -15.83
C THR A 250 -14.06 -7.13 -15.24
N PHE A 251 -13.20 -7.09 -14.21
CA PHE A 251 -12.70 -5.86 -13.59
C PHE A 251 -12.00 -5.00 -14.64
N ASP A 252 -12.39 -3.73 -14.75
CA ASP A 252 -11.71 -2.78 -15.63
C ASP A 252 -11.11 -1.65 -14.81
N LEU A 253 -9.92 -1.21 -15.23
CA LEU A 253 -9.17 -0.24 -14.47
C LEU A 253 -9.36 1.17 -15.06
N PRO A 254 -9.84 2.15 -14.28
CA PRO A 254 -10.04 3.50 -14.79
C PRO A 254 -8.74 4.12 -15.30
N ARG A 255 -8.85 4.92 -16.37
CA ARG A 255 -7.70 5.57 -17.03
C ARG A 255 -6.87 6.42 -16.08
N HIS A 256 -7.51 7.14 -15.16
CA HIS A 256 -6.78 8.00 -14.21
C HIS A 256 -5.92 7.19 -13.23
N VAL A 257 -6.32 5.96 -12.91
CA VAL A 257 -5.53 5.05 -12.06
C VAL A 257 -4.26 4.61 -12.81
N ILE A 258 -4.40 4.22 -14.08
CA ILE A 258 -3.25 3.87 -14.94
C ILE A 258 -2.26 5.04 -15.01
N LYS A 259 -2.74 6.28 -15.19
CA LYS A 259 -1.88 7.46 -15.17
C LYS A 259 -1.14 7.63 -13.84
N CYS A 260 -1.81 7.47 -12.71
CA CYS A 260 -1.16 7.58 -11.40
C CYS A 260 -0.03 6.54 -11.21
N ILE A 261 -0.19 5.34 -11.75
CA ILE A 261 0.82 4.26 -11.67
C ILE A 261 2.01 4.51 -12.60
N PHE A 262 1.76 4.91 -13.85
CA PHE A 262 2.79 4.94 -14.90
C PHE A 262 3.34 6.33 -15.23
N GLU A 263 2.59 7.41 -14.98
CA GLU A 263 2.99 8.80 -15.28
C GLU A 263 3.54 9.52 -14.03
N SER A 264 4.36 8.82 -13.25
CA SER A 264 5.04 9.41 -12.09
C SER A 264 6.25 10.23 -12.54
N PRO A 265 6.42 11.48 -12.05
CA PRO A 265 7.52 12.35 -12.50
C PRO A 265 8.90 11.82 -12.10
N ASN A 266 8.98 11.10 -10.97
CA ASN A 266 10.25 10.74 -10.33
C ASN A 266 10.47 9.22 -10.22
N VAL A 267 9.47 8.40 -10.57
CA VAL A 267 9.56 6.94 -10.47
C VAL A 267 9.24 6.33 -11.82
N LYS A 268 10.18 5.54 -12.35
CA LYS A 268 9.90 4.75 -13.54
C LYS A 268 9.14 3.49 -13.15
N PRO A 269 8.03 3.16 -13.84
CA PRO A 269 7.29 1.93 -13.59
C PRO A 269 8.18 0.71 -13.87
N SER A 270 7.96 -0.38 -13.13
CA SER A 270 8.67 -1.62 -13.39
C SER A 270 8.27 -2.19 -14.75
N LYS A 271 9.23 -2.71 -15.53
CA LYS A 271 8.94 -3.29 -16.86
C LYS A 271 7.88 -4.39 -16.79
N VAL A 272 7.93 -5.22 -15.74
CA VAL A 272 6.94 -6.28 -15.51
C VAL A 272 5.54 -5.71 -15.31
N ALA A 273 5.37 -4.58 -14.62
CA ALA A 273 4.09 -3.89 -14.53
C ALA A 273 3.62 -3.42 -15.92
N VAL A 274 4.48 -2.77 -16.71
CA VAL A 274 4.14 -2.28 -18.06
C VAL A 274 3.62 -3.43 -18.95
N TYR A 275 4.36 -4.52 -19.05
CA TYR A 275 3.96 -5.67 -19.86
C TYR A 275 2.72 -6.38 -19.31
N SER A 276 2.59 -6.50 -17.99
CA SER A 276 1.39 -7.09 -17.37
C SER A 276 0.14 -6.28 -17.69
N TYR A 277 0.24 -4.96 -17.63
CA TYR A 277 -0.89 -4.08 -17.92
C TYR A 277 -1.26 -4.07 -19.40
N LYS A 278 -0.25 -4.08 -20.28
CA LYS A 278 -0.47 -4.22 -21.72
C LYS A 278 -1.19 -5.53 -22.06
N TYR A 279 -0.85 -6.63 -21.39
CA TYR A 279 -1.55 -7.90 -21.59
C TYR A 279 -3.00 -7.85 -21.08
N LEU A 280 -3.20 -7.32 -19.87
CA LEU A 280 -4.49 -7.40 -19.18
C LEU A 280 -5.51 -6.32 -19.61
N TRP A 281 -5.06 -5.15 -20.06
CA TRP A 281 -5.91 -3.99 -20.42
C TRP A 281 -5.55 -3.34 -21.77
N GLY A 282 -4.57 -3.87 -22.51
CA GLY A 282 -4.07 -3.27 -23.75
C GLY A 282 -5.06 -3.23 -24.92
N GLY A 283 -6.29 -3.74 -24.78
CA GLY A 283 -7.36 -3.54 -25.76
C GLY A 283 -8.00 -2.15 -25.74
N HIS A 284 -7.87 -1.39 -24.64
CA HIS A 284 -8.69 -0.18 -24.42
C HIS A 284 -7.91 1.11 -24.03
N ASN A 285 -6.62 1.01 -23.67
CA ASN A 285 -5.83 2.10 -23.07
C ASN A 285 -4.35 2.17 -23.55
N ILE A 286 -4.13 2.21 -24.86
CA ILE A 286 -2.84 1.87 -25.50
C ILE A 286 -1.79 2.99 -25.49
N GLU A 287 -2.18 4.26 -25.59
CA GLU A 287 -1.23 5.35 -25.87
C GLU A 287 -0.28 5.66 -24.70
N THR A 288 -0.78 5.63 -23.46
CA THR A 288 0.03 5.90 -22.27
C THR A 288 1.01 4.77 -21.95
N ILE A 289 0.66 3.50 -22.18
CA ILE A 289 1.50 2.37 -21.75
C ILE A 289 2.63 2.10 -22.76
N ASN A 290 2.37 2.31 -24.06
CA ASN A 290 3.35 2.05 -25.11
C ASN A 290 4.53 3.03 -25.13
N SER A 291 4.42 4.22 -24.52
CA SER A 291 5.55 5.16 -24.43
C SER A 291 6.63 4.72 -23.43
N PHE A 292 6.35 3.72 -22.59
CA PHE A 292 7.24 3.23 -21.53
C PHE A 292 7.80 1.82 -21.75
N ALA A 293 7.38 1.11 -22.82
CA ALA A 293 7.84 -0.23 -23.18
C ALA A 293 9.16 -0.19 -23.97
#